data_AF-A0A401TM47-F1
#
_entry.id   AF-A0A401TM47-F1
#
_cell.length_a   1.000
_cell.length_b   1.000
_cell.length_c   1.000
_cell.angle_alpha   90.00
_cell.angle_beta   90.00
_cell.angle_gamma   90.00
#
_symmetry.space_group_name_H-M   'P 1'
#
loop_
_entity.id
_entity.type
_entity.pdbx_description
1 polymer ?
#
loop_
_entity_poly.entity_id
_entity_poly.type
_entity_poly.pdbx_seq_one_letter_code
_entity_poly.pdbx_strand_id
1 'polypeptide(L)'
;MTSLAVFLESIKKRQQEVVGFLESNKIEFEEIDITMLEDQRRWMYHNIPQEKQPAKGNPLPPQIFNNDAYCGVSRHLCSQH
;
A
#
# COMPACT_ATOMS: atom_id res chain seq x y z
N MET A 1 24.63 3.62 4.68
CA MET A 1 23.87 2.67 5.53
C MET A 1 22.53 3.25 6.01
N THR A 2 22.36 4.57 6.15
CA THR A 2 21.13 5.20 6.67
C THR A 2 19.94 5.27 5.71
N SER A 3 20.15 5.26 4.38
CA SER A 3 19.05 5.56 3.43
C SER A 3 18.04 4.41 3.20
N LEU A 4 18.48 3.15 3.23
CA LEU A 4 17.60 2.01 2.94
C LEU A 4 16.68 1.65 4.12
N ALA A 5 17.20 1.76 5.35
CA ALA A 5 16.42 1.49 6.57
C ALA A 5 15.27 2.50 6.74
N VAL A 6 15.57 3.80 6.58
CA VAL A 6 14.56 4.88 6.64
C VAL A 6 13.47 4.71 5.57
N PHE A 7 13.84 4.21 4.39
CA PHE A 7 12.88 3.96 3.31
C PHE A 7 11.89 2.83 3.65
N LEU A 8 12.39 1.70 4.18
CA LEU A 8 11.55 0.59 4.61
C LEU A 8 10.68 0.98 5.82
N GLU A 9 11.21 1.77 6.75
CA GLU A 9 10.46 2.32 7.88
C GLU A 9 9.28 3.19 7.41
N SER A 10 9.46 4.03 6.39
CA SER A 10 8.38 4.84 5.84
C SER A 10 7.26 4.00 5.23
N ILE A 11 7.59 2.91 4.53
CA ILE A 11 6.61 1.98 3.96
C ILE A 11 5.82 1.30 5.07
N LYS A 12 6.52 0.75 6.07
CA LYS A 12 5.90 0.05 7.20
C LYS A 12 4.98 0.98 7.99
N LYS A 13 5.40 2.22 8.26
CA LYS A 13 4.59 3.21 8.95
C LYS A 13 3.29 3.50 8.19
N ARG A 14 3.36 3.67 6.87
CA ARG A 14 2.16 3.90 6.03
C ARG A 14 1.21 2.72 6.02
N GLN A 15 1.72 1.48 6.04
CA GLN A 15 0.89 0.28 6.16
C GLN A 15 0.17 0.28 7.52
N GLN A 16 0.89 0.52 8.61
CA GLN A 16 0.33 0.60 9.96
C GLN A 16 -0.72 1.71 10.10
N GLU A 17 -0.52 2.87 9.47
CA GLU A 17 -1.51 3.97 9.44
C GLU A 17 -2.81 3.55 8.74
N VAL A 18 -2.73 2.82 7.62
CA VAL A 18 -3.93 2.30 6.93
C VAL A 18 -4.65 1.28 7.79
N VAL A 19 -3.92 0.28 8.30
CA VAL A 19 -4.47 -0.78 9.16
C VAL A 19 -5.16 -0.18 10.37
N GLY A 20 -4.46 0.68 11.12
CA GLY A 20 -5.02 1.33 12.31
C GLY A 20 -6.24 2.20 12.00
N PHE A 21 -6.28 2.87 10.84
CA PHE A 21 -7.46 3.61 10.39
C PHE A 21 -8.65 2.67 10.13
N LEU A 22 -8.44 1.58 9.41
CA LEU A 22 -9.50 0.60 9.09
C LEU A 22 -10.04 -0.06 10.36
N GLU A 23 -9.16 -0.48 11.27
CA GLU A 23 -9.51 -1.05 12.57
C GLU A 23 -10.32 -0.07 13.44
N SER A 24 -9.85 1.18 13.54
CA SER A 24 -10.52 2.22 14.36
C SER A 24 -11.94 2.52 13.86
N ASN A 25 -12.16 2.39 12.56
CA ASN A 25 -13.47 2.58 11.94
C ASN A 25 -14.29 1.27 11.81
N LYS A 26 -13.76 0.14 12.31
CA LYS A 26 -14.41 -1.19 12.21
C LYS A 26 -14.75 -1.60 10.78
N ILE A 27 -13.89 -1.22 9.83
CA ILE A 27 -14.00 -1.63 8.44
C ILE A 27 -13.33 -3.01 8.34
N GLU A 28 -14.00 -4.00 7.75
CA GLU A 28 -13.40 -5.30 7.50
C GLU A 28 -12.40 -5.20 6.33
N PHE A 29 -11.23 -5.83 6.48
CA PHE A 29 -10.19 -5.86 5.46
C PHE A 29 -9.32 -7.12 5.60
N GLU A 30 -8.53 -7.39 4.58
CA GLU A 30 -7.51 -8.43 4.58
C GLU A 30 -6.15 -7.81 4.27
N GLU A 31 -5.12 -8.19 5.04
CA GLU A 31 -3.73 -7.84 4.75
C GLU A 31 -3.10 -8.91 3.86
N ILE A 32 -2.83 -8.55 2.60
CA ILE A 32 -2.14 -9.44 1.66
C ILE A 32 -0.64 -9.13 1.65
N ASP A 33 0.17 -10.03 2.22
CA ASP A 33 1.63 -9.94 2.17
C ASP A 33 2.18 -10.36 0.80
N ILE A 34 2.36 -9.37 -0.08
CA ILE A 34 2.92 -9.56 -1.42
C ILE A 34 4.42 -9.92 -1.44
N THR A 35 5.13 -9.86 -0.31
CA THR A 35 6.58 -10.17 -0.29
C THR A 35 6.84 -11.67 -0.43
N MET A 36 5.88 -12.50 0.01
CA MET A 36 5.93 -13.95 -0.03
C MET A 36 5.01 -14.56 -1.10
N LEU A 37 4.12 -13.76 -1.69
CA LEU A 37 3.10 -14.18 -2.65
C LEU A 37 3.31 -13.53 -4.02
N GLU A 38 4.07 -14.20 -4.89
CA GLU A 38 4.44 -13.62 -6.18
C GLU A 38 3.24 -13.33 -7.09
N ASP A 39 2.24 -14.21 -7.11
CA ASP A 39 1.01 -14.01 -7.89
C ASP A 39 0.24 -12.77 -7.44
N GLN A 40 0.14 -12.55 -6.13
CA GLN A 40 -0.49 -11.36 -5.57
C GLN A 40 0.30 -10.09 -5.90
N ARG A 41 1.64 -10.15 -5.85
CA ARG A 41 2.50 -9.05 -6.30
C ARG A 41 2.26 -8.69 -7.77
N ARG A 42 2.20 -9.70 -8.65
CA ARG A 42 1.94 -9.49 -10.09
C ARG A 42 0.53 -8.95 -10.32
N TRP A 43 -0.47 -9.50 -9.65
CA TRP A 43 -1.85 -9.05 -9.70
C TRP A 43 -1.95 -7.58 -9.28
N MET A 44 -1.32 -7.20 -8.17
CA MET A 44 -1.28 -5.81 -7.71
C MET A 44 -0.69 -4.88 -8.78
N TYR A 45 0.40 -5.25 -9.43
CA TYR A 45 1.00 -4.42 -10.49
C TYR A 45 0.08 -4.26 -11.71
N HIS A 46 -0.65 -5.32 -12.09
CA HIS A 46 -1.53 -5.30 -13.27
C HIS A 46 -2.81 -4.51 -13.02
N ASN A 47 -3.34 -4.54 -11.80
CA ASN A 47 -4.63 -3.93 -11.46
C ASN A 47 -4.51 -2.48 -10.98
N ILE A 48 -3.29 -1.92 -10.86
CA ILE A 48 -3.10 -0.48 -10.66
C ILE A 48 -3.29 0.23 -12.01
N PRO A 49 -4.22 1.20 -12.13
CA PRO A 49 -4.42 1.99 -13.34
C PRO A 49 -3.13 2.65 -13.81
N GLN A 50 -2.92 2.71 -15.13
CA GLN A 50 -1.66 3.16 -15.73
C GLN A 50 -1.30 4.58 -15.28
N GLU A 51 -2.27 5.48 -15.18
CA GLU A 51 -2.10 6.87 -14.73
C GLU A 51 -1.76 6.99 -13.23
N LYS A 52 -1.90 5.90 -12.47
CA LYS A 52 -1.56 5.82 -11.03
C LYS A 52 -0.23 5.10 -10.78
N GLN A 53 0.37 4.49 -11.81
CA GLN A 53 1.68 3.84 -11.69
C GLN A 53 2.79 4.88 -11.49
N PRO A 54 3.88 4.51 -10.77
CA PRO A 54 5.01 5.40 -10.59
C PRO A 54 5.74 5.64 -11.93
N ALA A 55 6.24 6.86 -12.13
CA ALA A 55 7.03 7.20 -13.32
C ALA A 55 8.35 6.41 -13.43
N LYS A 56 8.86 5.89 -12.31
CA LYS A 56 10.07 5.06 -12.23
C LYS A 56 9.95 4.01 -11.15
N GLY A 57 10.37 2.78 -11.46
CA GLY A 57 10.36 1.65 -10.54
C GLY A 57 9.00 0.98 -10.43
N ASN A 58 8.85 0.10 -9.44
CA ASN A 58 7.62 -0.65 -9.23
C ASN A 58 6.72 0.06 -8.19
N PRO A 59 5.39 -0.14 -8.25
CA PRO A 59 4.50 0.26 -7.17
C PRO A 59 4.94 -0.35 -5.83
N LEU A 60 4.85 0.45 -4.77
CA LEU A 60 5.23 0.05 -3.40
C LEU A 60 3.98 0.01 -2.50
N PRO A 61 3.91 -0.92 -1.55
CA PRO A 61 2.80 -0.95 -0.59
C PRO A 61 2.81 0.29 0.34
N PRO A 62 1.67 0.62 0.99
CA PRO A 62 0.37 -0.03 0.86
C PRO A 62 -0.34 0.34 -0.45
N GLN A 63 -1.06 -0.63 -1.03
CA GLN A 63 -1.96 -0.45 -2.18
C GLN A 63 -3.34 -0.97 -1.77
N ILE A 64 -4.35 -0.11 -1.82
CA ILE A 64 -5.68 -0.41 -1.29
C ILE A 64 -6.59 -0.78 -2.46
N PHE A 65 -7.25 -1.92 -2.34
CA PHE A 65 -8.25 -2.39 -3.28
C PHE A 65 -9.54 -2.71 -2.52
N ASN A 66 -10.67 -2.46 -3.15
CA ASN A 66 -11.97 -2.95 -2.72
C ASN A 66 -12.41 -3.99 -3.75
N ASN A 67 -12.24 -5.26 -3.42
CA ASN A 67 -12.28 -6.37 -4.38
C ASN A 67 -11.27 -6.09 -5.53
N ASP A 68 -11.74 -6.01 -6.77
CA ASP A 68 -10.90 -5.71 -7.94
C ASP A 68 -10.75 -4.20 -8.23
N ALA A 69 -11.45 -3.34 -7.49
CA ALA A 69 -11.42 -1.90 -7.72
C ALA A 69 -10.26 -1.24 -6.97
N TYR A 70 -9.36 -0.59 -7.71
CA TYR A 70 -8.24 0.13 -7.13
C TYR A 70 -8.69 1.43 -6.43
N CYS A 71 -8.43 1.53 -5.12
CA CYS A 71 -8.81 2.67 -4.28
C CYS A 71 -7.67 3.68 -4.09
N GLY A 72 -6.42 3.28 -4.32
CA GLY A 72 -5.26 4.16 -4.24
C GLY A 72 -4.21 3.76 -3.22
N VAL A 73 -3.38 4.74 -2.86
CA VAL A 73 -2.29 4.64 -1.88
C VAL A 73 -2.55 5.56 -0.69
N SER A 74 -1.94 5.25 0.46
CA SER A 74 -2.00 6.06 1.68
C SER A 74 -1.18 7.35 1.64
N ARG A 75 -1.33 8.16 0.58
CA ARG A 75 -0.64 9.46 0.49
C ARG A 75 -1.30 10.56 1.33
N HIS A 76 -2.55 10.39 1.75
CA HIS A 76 -3.35 11.48 2.36
C HIS A 76 -3.75 11.26 3.82
N LEU A 77 -3.56 10.07 4.41
CA LEU A 77 -3.91 9.85 5.82
C LEU A 77 -2.98 10.62 6.80
N CYS A 78 -1.78 11.03 6.34
CA CYS A 78 -0.81 11.79 7.14
C CYS A 78 -1.11 13.31 7.17
N SER A 79 -2.06 13.84 6.39
CA SER A 79 -2.33 15.29 6.30
C SER A 79 -3.42 15.79 7.25
N GLN A 80 -4.03 14.91 8.05
CA GLN A 80 -5.23 15.25 8.83
C GLN A 80 -4.98 15.26 10.36
N HIS A 81 -3.74 15.19 10.83
CA HIS A 81 -3.36 15.42 12.23
C HIS A 81 -2.16 16.36 12.34
#